data_AF-A0A7X5RF11-F1
#
_entry.id   AF-A0A7X5RF11-F1
#
_cell.length_a   1.000
_cell.length_b   1.000
_cell.length_c   1.000
_cell.angle_alpha   90.00
_cell.angle_beta   90.00
_cell.angle_gamma   90.00
#
_symmetry.space_group_name_H-M   'P 1'
#
loop_
_entity.id
_entity.type
_entity.pdbx_description
1 polymer ?
#
loop_
_entity_poly.entity_id
_entity_poly.type
_entity_poly.pdbx_seq_one_letter_code
_entity_poly.pdbx_strand_id
1 'polypeptide(L)'
;MFDYTCNNNYNILRDENQYTDKINLKLLKATETGYKLLCGVGSLQNNQRQFAIVYLQTPQGELYPQERVQMSRLKNRKGILDFIYDLPGGFGEFDEEDIENIKESLIQILQNTKDKTVSLGADESPQGVYDEVISGINRYSESIENNPLALVFTKDNVGYIRTTYFDEFSKKLKTGYTRKEILGLLKLSGKLITDKNRAYDKRLHFGAVNGKYYAVKLPEDIGKNTKENIEIVLPQLDKKILDKVQTEKPHNNSKIIFYGYYGGKNRICDILNILMPQSKIFIEPFIGSGSTILNRDRSEIEIVNDFDPAVSNLYKVLSDKNKGKELLEKMFQLPYDEKLFKTALEYQRENFKGINDIDKALLTFVLVSQSFNNTRKQFSRGTYDTESYQRKIRNNLPKIYERLQGVKVFNKDVLEIIKEVADNPDVQIYLDPPYLHSLRGEGADKVYFKEMEYIDHIRMLELIQDAKCRILLSGYHADKDDLYDTYLLSHGWKSRELVKLVKSSQRKAERDIASEWVWFNYDIPSERGME
;
A
#
# COMPACT_ATOMS: atom_id res chain seq x y z
N MET A 1 8.47 -9.93 -1.16
CA MET A 1 9.14 -9.27 -2.29
C MET A 1 8.04 -8.65 -3.16
N PHE A 2 7.56 -7.46 -2.81
CA PHE A 2 6.61 -6.69 -3.61
C PHE A 2 7.04 -5.22 -3.49
N ASP A 3 7.70 -4.70 -4.53
CA ASP A 3 8.13 -3.30 -4.62
C ASP A 3 6.98 -2.48 -5.22
N TYR A 4 6.16 -1.88 -4.35
CA TYR A 4 5.16 -0.87 -4.74
C TYR A 4 5.83 0.49 -4.85
N THR A 5 6.08 0.97 -6.08
CA THR A 5 6.21 2.42 -6.34
C THR A 5 5.48 2.79 -7.64
N CYS A 6 4.17 3.02 -7.55
CA CYS A 6 3.41 3.77 -8.56
C CYS A 6 3.28 5.22 -8.07
N ASN A 7 4.20 6.09 -8.51
CA ASN A 7 4.02 7.53 -8.44
C ASN A 7 3.65 8.01 -9.85
N ASN A 8 2.35 8.05 -10.15
CA ASN A 8 1.81 8.60 -11.39
C ASN A 8 1.72 10.13 -11.26
N ASN A 9 2.76 10.84 -11.68
CA ASN A 9 2.63 12.23 -12.12
C ASN A 9 2.25 12.23 -13.61
N TYR A 10 0.95 12.27 -13.90
CA TYR A 10 0.46 12.64 -15.21
C TYR A 10 -0.55 13.78 -15.07
N ASN A 11 -0.20 14.94 -15.61
CA ASN A 11 -1.17 15.97 -15.95
C ASN A 11 -2.03 15.41 -17.09
N ILE A 12 -3.23 14.93 -16.75
CA ILE A 12 -4.29 14.72 -17.72
C ILE A 12 -4.98 16.07 -17.86
N LEU A 13 -4.67 16.80 -18.93
CA LEU A 13 -5.55 17.88 -19.38
C LEU A 13 -6.86 17.23 -19.80
N ARG A 14 -7.91 17.48 -19.00
CA ARG A 14 -9.28 17.14 -19.31
C ARG A 14 -9.85 18.25 -20.17
N ASP A 15 -10.25 17.91 -21.38
CA ASP A 15 -11.37 18.57 -22.02
C ASP A 15 -12.44 17.51 -22.29
N GLU A 16 -13.65 17.86 -21.86
CA GLU A 16 -14.85 17.04 -21.94
C GLU A 16 -15.27 16.88 -23.41
N ASN A 17 -15.78 15.69 -23.77
CA ASN A 17 -16.30 15.28 -25.09
C ASN A 17 -15.27 14.95 -26.19
N GLN A 18 -14.62 13.78 -26.11
CA GLN A 18 -14.16 12.95 -27.26
C GLN A 18 -13.33 11.74 -26.79
N TYR A 19 -13.95 10.60 -26.44
CA TYR A 19 -13.17 9.36 -26.21
C TYR A 19 -13.91 8.09 -26.69
N THR A 20 -14.46 8.14 -27.90
CA THR A 20 -14.84 6.92 -28.64
C THR A 20 -14.08 6.73 -29.96
N ASP A 21 -13.12 7.60 -30.28
CA ASP A 21 -12.22 7.42 -31.42
C ASP A 21 -10.76 7.71 -31.01
N LYS A 22 -9.85 6.77 -31.26
CA LYS A 22 -8.36 6.85 -31.17
C LYS A 22 -7.61 6.18 -30.00
N ILE A 23 -8.02 5.03 -29.49
CA ILE A 23 -7.02 4.05 -29.00
C ILE A 23 -7.02 2.88 -29.98
N ASN A 24 -6.02 2.82 -30.85
CA ASN A 24 -5.80 1.68 -31.77
C ASN A 24 -5.36 0.45 -30.95
N LEU A 25 -6.31 -0.20 -30.29
CA LEU A 25 -6.09 -1.45 -29.57
C LEU A 25 -6.12 -2.62 -30.55
N LYS A 26 -5.13 -3.49 -30.45
CA LYS A 26 -5.02 -4.70 -31.28
C LYS A 26 -5.39 -5.92 -30.46
N LEU A 27 -6.26 -6.78 -30.99
CA LEU A 27 -6.60 -8.04 -30.36
C LEU A 27 -5.38 -8.96 -30.32
N LEU A 28 -5.07 -9.47 -29.13
CA LEU A 28 -4.07 -10.51 -28.91
C LEU A 28 -4.73 -11.89 -28.88
N LYS A 29 -5.81 -12.03 -28.11
CA LYS A 29 -6.56 -13.30 -27.95
C LYS A 29 -7.96 -13.03 -27.42
N ALA A 30 -8.91 -13.92 -27.69
CA ALA A 30 -10.25 -13.93 -27.11
C ALA A 30 -10.54 -15.31 -26.52
N THR A 31 -11.33 -15.36 -25.45
CA THR A 31 -11.83 -16.60 -24.84
C THR A 31 -13.27 -16.87 -25.27
N GLU A 32 -13.72 -18.12 -25.12
CA GLU A 32 -15.11 -18.52 -25.41
C GLU A 32 -16.14 -17.80 -24.52
N THR A 33 -15.73 -17.44 -23.31
CA THR A 33 -16.54 -16.69 -22.34
C THR A 33 -16.70 -15.21 -22.69
N GLY A 34 -16.08 -14.74 -23.78
CA GLY A 34 -16.23 -13.38 -24.31
C GLY A 34 -15.20 -12.36 -23.82
N TYR A 35 -14.24 -12.76 -22.98
CA TYR A 35 -13.13 -11.90 -22.58
C TYR A 35 -12.11 -11.76 -23.71
N LYS A 36 -11.43 -10.62 -23.79
CA LYS A 36 -10.41 -10.36 -24.81
C LYS A 36 -9.15 -9.76 -24.20
N LEU A 37 -8.00 -10.26 -24.62
CA LEU A 37 -6.72 -9.59 -24.42
C LEU A 37 -6.45 -8.65 -25.58
N LEU A 38 -6.30 -7.36 -25.27
CA LEU A 38 -6.01 -6.31 -26.23
C LEU A 38 -4.64 -5.68 -25.94
N CYS A 39 -4.01 -5.10 -26.95
CA CYS A 39 -2.73 -4.41 -26.85
C CYS A 39 -2.86 -2.97 -27.34
N GLY A 40 -2.51 -2.01 -26.49
CA GLY A 40 -2.20 -0.64 -26.90
C GLY A 40 -0.68 -0.42 -26.94
N VAL A 41 -0.23 0.52 -27.77
CA VAL A 41 1.18 0.95 -27.81
C VAL A 41 1.29 2.33 -27.18
N GLY A 42 2.12 2.46 -26.14
CA GLY A 42 2.45 3.73 -25.50
C GLY A 42 3.89 4.15 -25.77
N SER A 43 4.17 5.45 -25.68
CA SER A 43 5.52 6.02 -25.70
C SER A 43 5.73 6.93 -24.49
N LEU A 44 6.93 6.88 -23.89
CA LEU A 44 7.28 7.83 -22.84
C LEU A 44 7.73 9.14 -23.48
N GLN A 45 7.07 10.25 -23.16
CA GLN A 45 7.33 11.59 -23.74
C GLN A 45 8.80 12.02 -23.67
N ASN A 46 9.56 11.55 -22.68
CA ASN A 46 10.95 11.98 -22.46
C ASN A 46 11.99 11.13 -23.20
N ASN A 47 11.72 9.84 -23.49
CA ASN A 47 12.74 8.90 -24.02
C ASN A 47 12.30 8.11 -25.27
N GLN A 48 11.10 8.37 -25.81
CA GLN A 48 10.53 7.69 -27.00
C GLN A 48 10.58 6.14 -26.97
N ARG A 49 10.77 5.51 -25.80
CA ARG A 49 10.76 4.05 -25.66
C ARG A 49 9.32 3.54 -25.76
N GLN A 50 9.06 2.72 -26.76
CA GLN A 50 7.78 2.06 -26.97
C GLN A 50 7.59 0.90 -25.98
N PHE A 51 6.35 0.75 -25.53
CA PHE A 51 5.93 -0.36 -24.68
C PHE A 51 4.52 -0.77 -25.08
N ALA A 52 4.23 -2.06 -24.93
CA ALA A 52 2.90 -2.58 -25.03
C ALA A 52 2.21 -2.42 -23.66
N ILE A 53 0.97 -1.97 -23.67
CA ILE A 53 0.08 -2.09 -22.53
C ILE A 53 -0.90 -3.20 -22.90
N VAL A 54 -0.87 -4.28 -22.14
CA VAL A 54 -1.85 -5.36 -22.28
C VAL A 54 -3.09 -4.98 -21.49
N TYR A 55 -4.25 -5.05 -22.12
CA TYR A 55 -5.55 -4.80 -21.52
C TYR A 55 -6.37 -6.08 -21.53
N LEU A 56 -7.15 -6.28 -20.47
CA LEU A 56 -8.26 -7.21 -20.46
C LEU A 56 -9.53 -6.43 -20.81
N GLN A 57 -10.31 -6.93 -21.77
CA GLN A 57 -11.65 -6.46 -22.06
C GLN A 57 -12.65 -7.50 -21.55
N THR A 58 -13.64 -7.06 -20.75
CA THR A 58 -14.74 -7.92 -20.28
C THR A 58 -15.76 -8.19 -21.40
N PRO A 59 -16.62 -9.21 -21.28
CA PRO A 59 -17.71 -9.44 -22.24
C PRO A 59 -18.64 -8.23 -22.41
N GLN A 60 -18.77 -7.40 -21.38
CA GLN A 60 -19.54 -6.16 -21.34
C GLN A 60 -18.82 -4.98 -22.02
N GLY A 61 -17.56 -5.15 -22.43
CA GLY A 61 -16.79 -4.17 -23.18
C GLY A 61 -15.88 -3.26 -22.33
N GLU A 62 -15.86 -3.44 -21.01
CA GLU A 62 -15.02 -2.66 -20.09
C GLU A 62 -13.55 -3.04 -20.25
N LEU A 63 -12.65 -2.06 -20.15
CA LEU A 63 -11.24 -2.21 -20.49
C LEU A 63 -10.34 -1.95 -19.27
N TYR A 64 -9.54 -2.93 -18.88
CA TYR A 64 -8.68 -2.87 -17.70
C TYR A 64 -7.21 -3.11 -18.07
N PRO A 65 -6.30 -2.14 -17.82
CA PRO A 65 -4.86 -2.36 -18.05
C PRO A 65 -4.33 -3.42 -17.09
N GLN A 66 -3.56 -4.37 -17.60
CA GLN A 66 -2.98 -5.48 -16.82
C GLN A 66 -1.49 -5.26 -16.59
N GLU A 67 -0.69 -5.34 -17.66
CA GLU A 67 0.76 -5.30 -17.56
C GLU A 67 1.37 -4.41 -18.65
N ARG A 68 2.49 -3.76 -18.30
CA ARG A 68 3.27 -2.95 -19.23
C ARG A 68 4.51 -3.69 -19.66
N VAL A 69 4.55 -4.12 -20.92
CA VAL A 69 5.61 -4.97 -21.44
C VAL A 69 6.51 -4.22 -22.42
N GLN A 70 7.83 -4.28 -22.17
CA GLN A 70 8.85 -3.72 -23.06
C GLN A 70 9.40 -4.78 -23.99
N MET A 71 9.79 -4.39 -25.22
CA MET A 71 10.40 -5.27 -26.22
C MET A 71 11.61 -6.06 -25.67
N SER A 72 12.49 -5.41 -24.90
CA SER A 72 13.66 -6.05 -24.31
C SER A 72 13.29 -7.11 -23.26
N ARG A 73 12.15 -6.96 -22.57
CA ARG A 73 11.65 -7.93 -21.58
C ARG A 73 10.99 -9.12 -22.26
N LEU A 74 10.22 -8.90 -23.34
CA LEU A 74 9.64 -9.97 -24.16
C LEU A 74 10.72 -10.92 -24.70
N LYS A 75 11.89 -10.39 -25.08
CA LYS A 75 12.98 -11.20 -25.65
C LYS A 75 13.83 -11.94 -24.61
N ASN A 76 14.04 -11.34 -23.44
CA ASN A 76 15.11 -11.77 -22.53
C ASN A 76 14.62 -12.32 -21.18
N ARG A 77 13.31 -12.22 -20.86
CA ARG A 77 12.77 -12.64 -19.57
C ARG A 77 11.72 -13.74 -19.75
N LYS A 78 12.01 -14.93 -19.21
CA LYS A 78 11.00 -16.00 -19.04
C LYS A 78 9.91 -15.55 -18.07
N GLY A 79 8.68 -15.98 -18.32
CA GLY A 79 7.53 -15.72 -17.44
C GLY A 79 6.99 -14.30 -17.45
N ILE A 80 7.36 -13.48 -18.44
CA ILE A 80 6.91 -12.08 -18.52
C ILE A 80 5.39 -11.95 -18.73
N LEU A 81 4.74 -13.00 -19.23
CA LEU A 81 3.30 -13.06 -19.50
C LEU A 81 2.56 -13.98 -18.53
N ASP A 82 3.20 -14.46 -17.44
CA ASP A 82 2.57 -15.43 -16.52
C ASP A 82 1.32 -14.86 -15.83
N PHE A 83 1.20 -13.54 -15.72
CA PHE A 83 -0.01 -12.88 -15.22
C PHE A 83 -1.27 -13.24 -16.03
N ILE A 84 -1.13 -13.71 -17.27
CA ILE A 84 -2.25 -14.15 -18.11
C ILE A 84 -2.95 -15.35 -17.49
N TYR A 85 -2.22 -16.26 -16.85
CA TYR A 85 -2.82 -17.42 -16.20
C TYR A 85 -3.72 -17.04 -15.03
N ASP A 86 -3.49 -15.87 -14.43
CA ASP A 86 -4.30 -15.35 -13.34
C ASP A 86 -5.49 -14.49 -13.80
N LEU A 87 -5.78 -14.45 -15.12
CA LEU A 87 -6.90 -13.69 -15.68
C LEU A 87 -8.20 -14.53 -15.77
N PRO A 88 -9.37 -13.91 -15.58
CA PRO A 88 -10.65 -14.60 -15.57
C PRO A 88 -11.13 -14.97 -16.98
N GLY A 89 -12.10 -15.89 -17.07
CA GLY A 89 -12.72 -16.23 -18.35
C GLY A 89 -11.98 -17.30 -19.15
N GLY A 90 -11.11 -18.10 -18.51
CA GLY A 90 -10.46 -19.26 -19.12
C GLY A 90 -9.01 -19.04 -19.56
N PHE A 91 -8.40 -17.87 -19.32
CA PHE A 91 -6.97 -17.67 -19.61
C PHE A 91 -6.05 -18.55 -18.77
N GLY A 92 -6.50 -19.00 -17.60
CA GLY A 92 -5.78 -19.99 -16.79
C GLY A 92 -5.64 -21.38 -17.43
N GLU A 93 -6.42 -21.67 -18.48
CA GLU A 93 -6.35 -22.93 -19.23
C GLU A 93 -5.43 -22.85 -20.46
N PHE A 94 -4.83 -21.70 -20.73
CA PHE A 94 -3.92 -21.53 -21.86
C PHE A 94 -2.68 -22.40 -21.71
N ASP A 95 -2.17 -22.91 -22.82
CA ASP A 95 -0.92 -23.67 -22.83
C ASP A 95 0.29 -22.76 -23.15
N GLU A 96 1.48 -23.36 -23.15
CA GLU A 96 2.71 -22.62 -23.49
C GLU A 96 2.69 -22.06 -24.92
N GLU A 97 1.96 -22.70 -25.85
CA GLU A 97 1.86 -22.28 -27.24
C GLU A 97 0.99 -21.02 -27.36
N ASP A 98 -0.13 -20.95 -26.63
CA ASP A 98 -0.98 -19.76 -26.53
C ASP A 98 -0.20 -18.54 -26.02
N ILE A 99 0.60 -18.74 -24.97
CA ILE A 99 1.42 -17.66 -24.40
C ILE A 99 2.51 -17.20 -25.37
N GLU A 100 3.17 -18.13 -26.08
CA GLU A 100 4.18 -17.78 -27.07
C GLU A 100 3.55 -17.05 -28.27
N ASN A 101 2.35 -17.44 -28.72
CA ASN A 101 1.61 -16.73 -29.77
C ASN A 101 1.24 -15.29 -29.37
N ILE A 102 0.83 -15.06 -28.12
CA ILE A 102 0.56 -13.72 -27.58
C ILE A 102 1.84 -12.90 -27.53
N LYS A 103 2.95 -13.51 -27.09
CA LYS A 103 4.28 -12.88 -27.04
C LYS A 103 4.77 -12.47 -28.43
N GLU A 104 4.62 -13.33 -29.44
CA GLU A 104 4.96 -13.03 -30.82
C GLU A 104 4.11 -11.88 -31.37
N SER A 105 2.80 -11.90 -31.10
CA SER A 105 1.88 -10.82 -31.46
C SER A 105 2.32 -9.47 -30.86
N LEU A 106 2.66 -9.44 -29.57
CA LEU A 106 3.18 -8.25 -28.90
C LEU A 106 4.48 -7.73 -29.53
N ILE A 107 5.39 -8.64 -29.89
CA ILE A 107 6.65 -8.29 -30.58
C ILE A 107 6.34 -7.66 -31.94
N GLN A 108 5.47 -8.28 -32.74
CA GLN A 108 5.12 -7.78 -34.07
C GLN A 108 4.43 -6.42 -34.01
N ILE A 109 3.53 -6.22 -33.03
CA ILE A 109 2.84 -4.95 -32.80
C ILE A 109 3.84 -3.83 -32.51
N LEU A 110 4.81 -4.09 -31.63
CA LEU A 110 5.84 -3.12 -31.28
C LEU A 110 6.83 -2.87 -32.44
N GLN A 111 7.13 -3.87 -33.28
CA GLN A 111 8.00 -3.70 -34.45
C GLN A 111 7.36 -2.86 -35.56
N ASN A 112 6.04 -2.98 -35.76
CA ASN A 112 5.32 -2.31 -36.85
C ASN A 112 4.95 -0.86 -36.56
N THR A 113 5.24 -0.35 -35.37
CA THR A 113 4.92 1.04 -34.98
C THR A 113 6.05 1.98 -35.45
N LYS A 114 6.15 2.19 -36.76
CA LYS A 114 7.11 3.13 -37.39
C LYS A 114 6.59 4.57 -37.35
N ASP A 115 7.10 5.36 -36.40
CA ASP A 115 7.35 6.77 -36.69
C ASP A 115 8.54 7.33 -35.88
N LYS A 116 9.47 7.91 -36.65
CA LYS A 116 10.70 8.65 -36.32
C LYS A 116 11.86 7.90 -35.65
N THR A 117 12.73 7.41 -36.54
CA THR A 117 14.19 7.57 -36.51
C THR A 117 14.83 7.57 -35.12
N VAL A 118 15.52 6.45 -34.84
CA VAL A 118 16.60 6.36 -33.86
C VAL A 118 17.59 7.48 -34.12
N SER A 119 17.50 8.55 -33.33
CA SER A 119 18.68 9.30 -32.96
C SER A 119 19.34 8.52 -31.85
N LEU A 120 20.58 8.07 -32.07
CA LEU A 120 21.52 7.78 -30.98
C LEU A 120 21.66 9.06 -30.16
N GLY A 121 20.82 9.23 -29.14
CA GLY A 121 20.66 10.46 -28.37
C GLY A 121 20.80 10.22 -26.89
N ALA A 122 22.05 10.34 -26.43
CA ALA A 122 22.54 10.49 -25.06
C ALA A 122 22.24 9.37 -24.04
N ASP A 123 23.30 8.60 -23.76
CA ASP A 123 23.54 7.97 -22.47
C ASP A 123 23.12 8.89 -21.31
N GLU A 124 22.58 8.33 -20.21
CA GLU A 124 22.71 9.05 -18.94
C GLU A 124 24.21 9.37 -18.78
N SER A 125 24.54 10.62 -18.49
CA SER A 125 25.93 10.97 -18.29
C SER A 125 26.53 10.03 -17.23
N PRO A 126 27.84 9.71 -17.29
CA PRO A 126 28.49 8.92 -16.23
C PRO A 126 28.21 9.46 -14.81
N GLN A 127 27.90 10.77 -14.72
CA GLN A 127 27.44 11.42 -13.50
C GLN A 127 26.02 10.99 -13.09
N GLY A 128 25.05 10.92 -13.99
CA GLY A 128 23.68 10.45 -13.68
C GLY A 128 23.64 9.00 -13.19
N VAL A 129 24.45 8.13 -13.80
CA VAL A 129 24.60 6.73 -13.32
C VAL A 129 25.24 6.69 -11.94
N TYR A 130 26.24 7.54 -11.69
CA TYR A 130 26.84 7.69 -10.37
C TYR A 130 25.82 8.19 -9.35
N ASP A 131 25.04 9.23 -9.67
CA ASP A 131 24.05 9.80 -8.78
C ASP A 131 22.98 8.76 -8.40
N GLU A 132 22.53 7.91 -9.33
CA GLU A 132 21.62 6.83 -8.96
C GLU A 132 22.27 5.71 -8.16
N VAL A 133 23.54 5.37 -8.41
CA VAL A 133 24.29 4.44 -7.56
C VAL A 133 24.39 4.98 -6.13
N ILE A 134 24.66 6.28 -5.95
CA ILE A 134 24.71 6.94 -4.65
C ILE A 134 23.34 6.94 -3.98
N SER A 135 22.29 7.32 -4.70
CA SER A 135 20.90 7.27 -4.24
C SER A 135 20.49 5.84 -3.83
N GLY A 136 20.88 4.82 -4.58
CA GLY A 136 20.69 3.42 -4.23
C GLY A 136 21.48 2.98 -3.00
N ILE A 137 22.76 3.38 -2.87
CA ILE A 137 23.57 3.10 -1.68
C ILE A 137 22.87 3.72 -0.46
N ASN A 138 22.46 4.98 -0.54
CA ASN A 138 21.76 5.67 0.54
C ASN A 138 20.44 4.96 0.89
N ARG A 139 19.66 4.56 -0.13
CA ARG A 139 18.35 3.89 0.04
C ARG A 139 18.46 2.50 0.65
N TYR A 140 19.49 1.74 0.32
CA TYR A 140 19.63 0.32 0.68
C TYR A 140 20.69 0.06 1.75
N SER A 141 21.42 1.09 2.19
CA SER A 141 22.43 0.95 3.25
C SER A 141 21.82 0.59 4.60
N GLU A 142 22.46 -0.36 5.28
CA GLU A 142 22.16 -0.72 6.66
C GLU A 142 23.33 -0.36 7.57
N SER A 143 23.07 -0.19 8.88
CA SER A 143 24.14 -0.02 9.86
C SER A 143 24.88 -1.34 10.07
N ILE A 144 26.19 -1.38 9.79
CA ILE A 144 27.01 -2.58 9.99
C ILE A 144 27.13 -2.99 11.46
N GLU A 145 26.89 -2.06 12.40
CA GLU A 145 26.86 -2.32 13.84
C GLU A 145 25.59 -3.11 14.25
N ASN A 146 24.46 -2.84 13.59
CA ASN A 146 23.18 -3.50 13.85
C ASN A 146 22.97 -4.75 12.98
N ASN A 147 23.54 -4.75 11.77
CA ASN A 147 23.53 -5.88 10.85
C ASN A 147 24.94 -6.10 10.28
N PRO A 148 25.75 -6.96 10.92
CA PRO A 148 27.08 -7.31 10.41
C PRO A 148 27.03 -7.93 9.00
N LEU A 149 25.91 -8.54 8.59
CA LEU A 149 25.78 -9.18 7.27
C LEU A 149 25.19 -8.26 6.19
N ALA A 150 25.11 -6.95 6.46
CA ALA A 150 24.57 -5.94 5.55
C ALA A 150 25.06 -6.12 4.10
N LEU A 151 24.10 -6.18 3.18
CA LEU A 151 24.35 -6.34 1.75
C LEU A 151 24.80 -5.02 1.11
N VAL A 152 24.36 -3.89 1.67
CA VAL A 152 24.83 -2.56 1.35
C VAL A 152 25.04 -1.79 2.65
N PHE A 153 26.14 -1.05 2.79
CA PHE A 153 26.37 -0.19 3.95
C PHE A 153 27.30 0.96 3.59
N THR A 154 27.35 1.99 4.42
CA THR A 154 28.29 3.11 4.28
C THR A 154 29.26 3.14 5.46
N LYS A 155 30.54 3.41 5.19
CA LYS A 155 31.57 3.61 6.21
C LYS A 155 32.71 4.46 5.66
N ASP A 156 33.21 5.40 6.44
CA ASP A 156 34.36 6.26 6.10
C ASP A 156 34.22 6.94 4.72
N ASN A 157 33.03 7.49 4.43
CA ASN A 157 32.65 8.10 3.15
C ASN A 157 32.72 7.16 1.92
N VAL A 158 32.61 5.85 2.15
CA VAL A 158 32.57 4.83 1.11
C VAL A 158 31.29 4.02 1.25
N GLY A 159 30.57 3.86 0.15
CA GLY A 159 29.46 2.92 0.03
C GLY A 159 29.96 1.54 -0.40
N TYR A 160 29.59 0.52 0.35
CA TYR A 160 29.96 -0.86 0.09
C TYR A 160 28.74 -1.65 -0.36
N ILE A 161 28.82 -2.35 -1.49
CA ILE A 161 27.75 -3.20 -2.02
C ILE A 161 28.31 -4.62 -2.18
N ARG A 162 27.69 -5.60 -1.53
CA ARG A 162 28.16 -6.99 -1.58
C ARG A 162 28.10 -7.51 -3.01
N THR A 163 29.17 -8.15 -3.48
CA THR A 163 29.28 -8.56 -4.89
C THR A 163 28.23 -9.58 -5.33
N THR A 164 27.72 -10.39 -4.38
CA THR A 164 26.62 -11.34 -4.60
C THR A 164 25.25 -10.66 -4.71
N TYR A 165 25.12 -9.44 -4.21
CA TYR A 165 23.88 -8.67 -4.21
C TYR A 165 23.83 -7.60 -5.32
N PHE A 166 24.96 -7.33 -5.98
CA PHE A 166 25.05 -6.21 -6.92
C PHE A 166 24.07 -6.32 -8.11
N ASP A 167 23.78 -7.51 -8.61
CA ASP A 167 22.81 -7.67 -9.72
C ASP A 167 21.38 -7.31 -9.29
N GLU A 168 21.02 -7.60 -8.04
CA GLU A 168 19.74 -7.17 -7.47
C GLU A 168 19.75 -5.67 -7.21
N PHE A 169 20.84 -5.15 -6.64
CA PHE A 169 21.05 -3.72 -6.44
C PHE A 169 20.93 -2.95 -7.76
N SER A 170 21.59 -3.38 -8.85
CA SER A 170 21.54 -2.69 -10.15
C SER A 170 20.14 -2.70 -10.77
N LYS A 171 19.38 -3.80 -10.62
CA LYS A 171 17.97 -3.84 -11.08
C LYS A 171 17.10 -2.80 -10.37
N LYS A 172 17.43 -2.50 -9.10
CA LYS A 172 16.74 -1.51 -8.28
C LYS A 172 17.12 -0.06 -8.59
N LEU A 173 18.16 0.19 -9.41
CA LEU A 173 18.66 1.55 -9.68
C LEU A 173 17.91 2.33 -10.77
N LYS A 174 16.88 1.78 -11.44
CA LYS A 174 16.11 2.44 -12.51
C LYS A 174 16.91 3.07 -13.68
N THR A 175 18.25 2.98 -13.70
CA THR A 175 19.14 3.53 -14.74
C THR A 175 19.10 2.72 -16.05
N GLY A 176 18.69 1.45 -15.99
CA GLY A 176 18.61 0.57 -17.15
C GLY A 176 19.96 0.03 -17.66
N TYR A 177 21.07 0.35 -16.99
CA TYR A 177 22.40 -0.20 -17.29
C TYR A 177 22.60 -1.57 -16.61
N THR A 178 23.35 -2.45 -17.26
CA THR A 178 23.78 -3.73 -16.71
C THR A 178 24.84 -3.54 -15.62
N ARG A 179 25.03 -4.55 -14.76
CA ARG A 179 26.11 -4.57 -13.76
C ARG A 179 27.48 -4.21 -14.33
N LYS A 180 27.81 -4.77 -15.51
CA LYS A 180 29.12 -4.55 -16.16
C LYS A 180 29.29 -3.11 -16.62
N GLU A 181 28.22 -2.49 -17.13
CA GLU A 181 28.22 -1.10 -17.58
C GLU A 181 28.31 -0.12 -16.41
N ILE A 182 27.53 -0.33 -15.34
CA ILE A 182 27.58 0.51 -14.13
C ILE A 182 28.98 0.48 -13.51
N LEU A 183 29.56 -0.71 -13.32
CA LEU A 183 30.91 -0.85 -12.76
C LEU A 183 31.97 -0.26 -13.70
N GLY A 184 31.78 -0.38 -15.01
CA GLY A 184 32.64 0.25 -16.01
C GLY A 184 32.64 1.77 -15.92
N LEU A 185 31.45 2.38 -15.82
CA LEU A 185 31.26 3.82 -15.69
C LEU A 185 31.85 4.36 -14.37
N LEU A 186 31.58 3.70 -13.24
CA LEU A 186 32.14 4.07 -11.93
C LEU A 186 33.67 3.98 -11.89
N LYS A 187 34.25 3.01 -12.62
CA LYS A 187 35.70 2.88 -12.75
C LYS A 187 36.29 3.99 -13.62
N LEU A 188 35.68 4.28 -14.77
CA LEU A 188 36.11 5.35 -15.67
C LEU A 188 36.05 6.73 -15.00
N SER A 189 35.05 6.96 -14.14
CA SER A 189 34.88 8.21 -13.38
C SER A 189 35.71 8.29 -12.09
N GLY A 190 36.53 7.26 -11.79
CA GLY A 190 37.38 7.23 -10.60
C GLY A 190 36.61 7.12 -9.26
N LYS A 191 35.33 6.76 -9.33
CA LYS A 191 34.42 6.63 -8.18
C LYS A 191 34.45 5.23 -7.57
N LEU A 192 34.84 4.21 -8.32
CA LEU A 192 35.04 2.85 -7.80
C LEU A 192 36.44 2.72 -7.17
N ILE A 193 36.50 2.28 -5.92
CA ILE A 193 37.75 1.97 -5.21
C ILE A 193 38.16 0.54 -5.52
N THR A 194 39.34 0.36 -6.11
CA THR A 194 39.93 -0.94 -6.42
C THR A 194 41.11 -1.25 -5.50
N ASP A 195 41.34 -2.53 -5.21
CA ASP A 195 42.50 -2.99 -4.44
C ASP A 195 43.57 -3.54 -5.39
N LYS A 196 44.86 -3.35 -5.05
CA LYS A 196 45.99 -3.63 -5.93
C LYS A 196 45.94 -5.11 -6.37
N ASN A 197 45.83 -5.32 -7.69
CA ASN A 197 45.78 -6.62 -8.38
C ASN A 197 44.43 -7.37 -8.42
N ARG A 198 43.29 -6.73 -8.10
CA ARG A 198 41.96 -7.34 -8.33
C ARG A 198 41.06 -6.47 -9.20
N ALA A 199 40.21 -7.12 -9.98
CA ALA A 199 39.49 -6.48 -11.08
C ALA A 199 38.58 -5.34 -10.59
N TYR A 200 37.81 -5.55 -9.50
CA TYR A 200 36.80 -4.58 -9.01
C TYR A 200 36.32 -4.74 -7.55
N ASP A 201 36.61 -5.86 -6.84
CA ASP A 201 36.05 -6.17 -5.51
C ASP A 201 37.05 -6.06 -4.35
N LYS A 202 36.65 -5.42 -3.25
CA LYS A 202 37.41 -5.30 -1.98
C LYS A 202 36.95 -6.39 -1.02
N ARG A 203 37.89 -7.16 -0.47
CA ARG A 203 37.59 -8.10 0.62
C ARG A 203 37.66 -7.34 1.93
N LEU A 204 36.59 -7.38 2.71
CA LEU A 204 36.52 -6.72 4.01
C LEU A 204 36.51 -7.76 5.12
N HIS A 205 37.26 -7.45 6.18
CA HIS A 205 37.34 -8.20 7.42
C HIS A 205 37.07 -7.23 8.57
N PHE A 206 35.80 -7.13 8.98
CA PHE A 206 35.37 -6.31 10.12
C PHE A 206 34.58 -7.21 11.07
N GLY A 207 35.10 -7.53 12.27
CA GLY A 207 34.39 -8.41 13.21
C GLY A 207 33.99 -9.76 12.58
N ALA A 208 32.69 -10.11 12.64
CA ALA A 208 32.13 -11.32 12.01
C ALA A 208 31.88 -11.22 10.49
N VAL A 209 32.16 -10.06 9.88
CA VAL A 209 31.89 -9.79 8.46
C VAL A 209 33.05 -10.28 7.59
N ASN A 210 32.82 -11.32 6.80
CA ASN A 210 33.75 -11.83 5.78
C ASN A 210 33.05 -11.87 4.41
N GLY A 211 33.45 -10.99 3.50
CA GLY A 211 32.79 -10.89 2.20
C GLY A 211 33.53 -10.01 1.20
N LYS A 212 33.11 -10.14 -0.07
CA LYS A 212 33.57 -9.33 -1.19
C LYS A 212 32.56 -8.22 -1.46
N TYR A 213 33.04 -7.00 -1.61
CA TYR A 213 32.22 -5.80 -1.81
C TYR A 213 32.76 -4.94 -2.94
N TYR A 214 31.88 -4.33 -3.71
CA TYR A 214 32.20 -3.16 -4.53
C TYR A 214 32.20 -1.93 -3.64
N ALA A 215 33.26 -1.14 -3.69
CA ALA A 215 33.45 0.05 -2.87
C ALA A 215 33.35 1.30 -3.76
N VAL A 216 32.36 2.15 -3.50
CA VAL A 216 32.07 3.36 -4.28
C VAL A 216 32.32 4.57 -3.38
N LYS A 217 33.18 5.50 -3.81
CA LYS A 217 33.41 6.78 -3.14
C LYS A 217 32.09 7.56 -3.13
N LEU A 218 31.64 7.98 -1.96
CA LEU A 218 30.51 8.89 -1.85
C LEU A 218 30.99 10.33 -2.09
N PRO A 219 30.10 11.27 -2.45
CA PRO A 219 30.43 12.69 -2.46
C PRO A 219 31.03 13.10 -1.10
N GLU A 220 32.03 13.99 -1.09
CA GLU A 220 32.44 14.64 0.15
C GLU A 220 31.34 15.62 0.55
N ASP A 221 30.48 15.25 1.48
CA ASP A 221 29.42 16.15 1.94
C ASP A 221 30.02 17.30 2.78
N ILE A 222 29.79 18.52 2.29
CA ILE A 222 29.50 19.68 3.16
C ILE A 222 28.20 19.33 3.88
N GLY A 223 28.29 18.51 4.92
CA GLY A 223 27.12 17.94 5.55
C GLY A 223 27.54 16.88 6.54
N LYS A 224 27.94 17.35 7.73
CA LYS A 224 28.21 16.52 8.90
C LYS A 224 27.18 15.39 9.00
N ASN A 225 27.69 14.21 9.33
CA ASN A 225 26.99 13.18 10.09
C ASN A 225 26.30 13.84 11.30
N THR A 226 25.08 14.34 11.11
CA THR A 226 24.07 14.44 12.16
C THR A 226 23.10 13.30 11.91
N LYS A 227 23.58 12.07 12.13
CA LYS A 227 22.79 11.12 12.91
C LYS A 227 22.68 11.68 14.33
N GLU A 228 22.00 12.81 14.47
CA GLU A 228 21.31 13.07 15.72
C GLU A 228 20.20 12.02 15.73
N ASN A 229 20.15 11.20 16.78
CA ASN A 229 18.88 10.61 17.16
C ASN A 229 17.92 11.80 17.20
N ILE A 230 17.01 11.91 16.23
CA ILE A 230 15.96 12.92 16.29
C ILE A 230 15.07 12.44 17.42
N GLU A 231 15.41 12.87 18.62
CA GLU A 231 14.51 12.82 19.75
C GLU A 231 13.32 13.68 19.32
N ILE A 232 12.16 13.07 19.16
CA ILE A 232 10.91 13.81 18.98
C ILE A 232 10.69 14.53 20.31
N VAL A 233 11.25 15.74 20.43
CA VAL A 233 11.12 16.58 21.61
C VAL A 233 9.70 17.13 21.62
N LEU A 234 8.83 16.45 22.36
CA LEU A 234 7.49 16.92 22.64
C LEU A 234 7.55 18.00 23.73
N PRO A 235 6.71 19.05 23.67
CA PRO A 235 6.69 20.09 24.69
C PRO A 235 6.35 19.51 26.08
N GLN A 236 7.03 19.98 27.13
CA GLN A 236 6.81 19.50 28.50
C GLN A 236 5.41 19.85 29.02
N LEU A 237 4.78 18.90 29.70
CA LEU A 237 3.40 18.99 30.18
C LEU A 237 3.29 19.78 31.48
N ASP A 238 2.25 20.61 31.60
CA ASP A 238 1.87 21.21 32.88
C ASP A 238 1.19 20.15 33.77
N LYS A 239 1.84 19.75 34.87
CA LYS A 239 1.40 18.64 35.75
C LYS A 239 -0.05 18.77 36.22
N LYS A 240 -0.55 20.00 36.36
CA LYS A 240 -1.94 20.27 36.77
C LYS A 240 -3.00 19.72 35.79
N ILE A 241 -2.66 19.56 34.51
CA ILE A 241 -3.58 19.04 33.49
C ILE A 241 -3.66 17.51 33.55
N LEU A 242 -2.55 16.83 33.84
CA LEU A 242 -2.49 15.37 33.95
C LEU A 242 -3.34 14.86 35.13
N ASP A 243 -3.24 15.55 36.28
CA ASP A 243 -3.99 15.19 37.49
C ASP A 243 -5.50 15.41 37.31
N LYS A 244 -5.92 16.46 36.58
CA LYS A 244 -7.34 16.71 36.26
C LYS A 244 -7.95 15.61 35.39
N VAL A 245 -7.24 15.17 34.35
CA VAL A 245 -7.72 14.15 33.41
C VAL A 245 -7.81 12.76 34.04
N GLN A 246 -6.95 12.43 35.01
CA GLN A 246 -7.04 11.17 35.76
C GLN A 246 -8.22 11.14 36.76
N THR A 247 -8.73 12.29 37.17
CA THR A 247 -9.83 12.40 38.15
C THR A 247 -11.24 12.45 37.56
N GLU A 248 -11.38 12.66 36.25
CA GLU A 248 -12.69 12.65 35.59
C GLU A 248 -13.16 11.20 35.40
N LYS A 249 -14.21 10.81 36.14
CA LYS A 249 -14.87 9.51 35.97
C LYS A 249 -15.43 9.41 34.55
N PRO A 250 -15.26 8.27 33.85
CA PRO A 250 -15.74 8.10 32.50
C PRO A 250 -17.28 8.19 32.46
N HIS A 251 -17.80 9.09 31.62
CA HIS A 251 -19.21 9.02 31.24
C HIS A 251 -19.48 7.70 30.50
N ASN A 252 -20.55 7.02 30.94
CA ASN A 252 -20.99 5.70 30.53
C ASN A 252 -21.43 5.69 29.04
N ASN A 253 -21.13 4.59 28.32
CA ASN A 253 -21.67 4.21 27.00
C ASN A 253 -21.34 5.06 25.75
N SER A 254 -20.18 5.71 25.67
CA SER A 254 -19.76 6.42 24.44
C SER A 254 -18.88 5.56 23.52
N LYS A 255 -19.21 5.57 22.22
CA LYS A 255 -18.46 4.94 21.12
C LYS A 255 -16.98 5.34 21.15
N ILE A 256 -16.09 4.34 21.11
CA ILE A 256 -14.65 4.52 21.08
C ILE A 256 -14.24 4.87 19.65
N ILE A 257 -13.79 6.11 19.45
CA ILE A 257 -13.29 6.61 18.17
C ILE A 257 -11.81 6.97 18.33
N PHE A 258 -10.94 6.31 17.56
CA PHE A 258 -9.51 6.55 17.61
C PHE A 258 -9.09 7.76 16.75
N TYR A 259 -9.27 7.66 15.43
CA TYR A 259 -9.06 8.75 14.48
C TYR A 259 -10.05 8.64 13.32
N GLY A 260 -10.19 9.73 12.57
CA GLY A 260 -10.90 9.68 11.29
C GLY A 260 -10.06 8.93 10.26
N TYR A 261 -10.70 8.10 9.44
CA TYR A 261 -10.05 7.41 8.34
C TYR A 261 -10.96 7.45 7.13
N TYR A 262 -10.36 7.48 5.94
CA TYR A 262 -11.15 7.44 4.71
C TYR A 262 -11.90 6.11 4.63
N GLY A 263 -13.20 6.14 4.37
CA GLY A 263 -14.06 4.95 4.42
C GLY A 263 -14.41 4.43 5.82
N GLY A 264 -13.95 5.09 6.89
CA GLY A 264 -14.13 4.60 8.27
C GLY A 264 -15.60 4.46 8.70
N LYS A 265 -15.92 3.34 9.35
CA LYS A 265 -17.30 2.92 9.69
C LYS A 265 -17.80 3.42 11.05
N ASN A 266 -17.21 4.48 11.59
CA ASN A 266 -17.61 5.05 12.89
C ASN A 266 -19.12 5.34 13.00
N ARG A 267 -19.79 5.71 11.91
CA ARG A 267 -21.24 5.99 11.93
C ARG A 267 -22.12 4.74 12.03
N ILE A 268 -21.64 3.59 11.53
CA ILE A 268 -22.45 2.38 11.38
C ILE A 268 -21.87 1.16 12.12
N CYS A 269 -20.74 1.31 12.81
CA CYS A 269 -20.08 0.20 13.50
C CYS A 269 -20.99 -0.53 14.49
N ASP A 270 -21.93 0.16 15.14
CA ASP A 270 -22.87 -0.47 16.07
C ASP A 270 -23.81 -1.42 15.33
N ILE A 271 -24.32 -1.00 14.17
CA ILE A 271 -25.15 -1.84 13.29
C ILE A 271 -24.32 -3.02 12.77
N LEU A 272 -23.10 -2.76 12.29
CA LEU A 272 -22.20 -3.82 11.82
C LEU A 272 -21.94 -4.85 12.93
N ASN A 273 -21.68 -4.40 14.16
CA ASN A 273 -21.44 -5.28 15.31
C ASN A 273 -22.67 -6.09 15.71
N ILE A 274 -23.90 -5.55 15.56
CA ILE A 274 -25.14 -6.31 15.74
C ILE A 274 -25.26 -7.41 14.66
N LEU A 275 -24.85 -7.12 13.43
CA LEU A 275 -24.91 -8.08 12.31
C LEU A 275 -23.82 -9.16 12.40
N MET A 276 -22.76 -8.93 13.16
CA MET A 276 -21.69 -9.89 13.38
C MET A 276 -21.93 -10.65 14.69
N PRO A 277 -22.45 -11.88 14.63
CA PRO A 277 -22.68 -12.69 15.83
C PRO A 277 -21.36 -12.92 16.58
N GLN A 278 -21.48 -13.11 17.90
CA GLN A 278 -20.31 -13.39 18.72
C GLN A 278 -19.60 -14.66 18.23
N SER A 279 -18.28 -14.61 18.26
CA SER A 279 -17.40 -15.66 17.77
C SER A 279 -16.24 -15.88 18.72
N LYS A 280 -15.68 -17.09 18.67
CA LYS A 280 -14.44 -17.43 19.39
C LYS A 280 -13.25 -16.66 18.79
N ILE A 281 -13.21 -16.60 17.46
CA ILE A 281 -12.15 -15.93 16.71
C ILE A 281 -12.79 -14.81 15.89
N PHE A 282 -12.28 -13.58 16.02
CA PHE A 282 -12.65 -12.46 15.17
C PHE A 282 -11.46 -11.97 14.37
N ILE A 283 -11.69 -11.72 13.09
CA ILE A 283 -10.66 -11.26 12.16
C ILE A 283 -11.17 -10.02 11.40
N GLU A 284 -10.39 -8.94 11.44
CA GLU A 284 -10.65 -7.71 10.67
C GLU A 284 -9.45 -7.44 9.74
N PRO A 285 -9.47 -7.97 8.49
CA PRO A 285 -8.30 -7.90 7.62
C PRO A 285 -7.98 -6.52 7.03
N PHE A 286 -8.96 -5.61 7.08
CA PHE A 286 -8.89 -4.22 6.59
C PHE A 286 -9.20 -3.25 7.74
N ILE A 287 -8.34 -3.21 8.75
CA ILE A 287 -8.66 -2.51 10.00
C ILE A 287 -8.90 -1.00 9.83
N GLY A 288 -8.12 -0.28 9.00
CA GLY A 288 -8.28 1.17 8.83
C GLY A 288 -8.28 1.95 10.16
N SER A 289 -9.43 2.51 10.58
CA SER A 289 -9.60 3.17 11.90
C SER A 289 -9.91 2.24 13.07
N GLY A 290 -10.12 0.95 12.83
CA GLY A 290 -10.47 -0.04 13.86
C GLY A 290 -11.81 0.23 14.51
N SER A 291 -12.73 0.91 13.82
CA SER A 291 -14.03 1.29 14.41
C SER A 291 -14.83 0.08 14.85
N THR A 292 -14.68 -1.05 14.14
CA THR A 292 -15.37 -2.30 14.44
C THR A 292 -14.73 -3.00 15.64
N ILE A 293 -13.43 -3.35 15.57
CA ILE A 293 -12.72 -4.00 16.69
C ILE A 293 -12.80 -3.20 18.01
N LEU A 294 -12.79 -1.87 17.96
CA LEU A 294 -12.82 -1.03 19.16
C LEU A 294 -14.19 -1.01 19.85
N ASN A 295 -15.27 -1.29 19.12
CA ASN A 295 -16.65 -1.17 19.61
C ASN A 295 -17.41 -2.50 19.63
N ARG A 296 -16.72 -3.62 19.37
CA ARG A 296 -17.29 -4.97 19.50
C ARG A 296 -16.93 -5.59 20.84
N ASP A 297 -17.77 -6.52 21.28
CA ASP A 297 -17.45 -7.42 22.38
C ASP A 297 -16.22 -8.25 22.05
N ARG A 298 -15.40 -8.49 23.08
CA ARG A 298 -14.11 -9.16 22.92
C ARG A 298 -14.31 -10.65 22.62
N SER A 299 -13.71 -11.11 21.52
CA SER A 299 -13.58 -12.54 21.22
C SER A 299 -12.36 -13.14 21.95
N GLU A 300 -12.31 -14.47 22.09
CA GLU A 300 -11.16 -15.14 22.74
C GLU A 300 -9.85 -14.88 21.97
N ILE A 301 -9.94 -14.86 20.64
CA ILE A 301 -8.82 -14.54 19.75
C ILE A 301 -9.28 -13.44 18.80
N GLU A 302 -8.52 -12.35 18.77
CA GLU A 302 -8.76 -11.24 17.86
C GLU A 302 -7.52 -11.01 17.00
N ILE A 303 -7.71 -11.00 15.69
CA ILE A 303 -6.66 -10.79 14.70
C ILE A 303 -7.08 -9.61 13.83
N VAL A 304 -6.17 -8.68 13.61
CA VAL A 304 -6.40 -7.55 12.72
C VAL A 304 -5.26 -7.44 11.73
N ASN A 305 -5.54 -6.89 10.56
CA ASN A 305 -4.54 -6.66 9.53
C ASN A 305 -4.77 -5.32 8.87
N ASP A 306 -3.70 -4.74 8.35
CA ASP A 306 -3.76 -3.69 7.34
C ASP A 306 -2.65 -3.97 6.34
N PHE A 307 -2.93 -3.78 5.04
CA PHE A 307 -1.89 -3.89 4.02
C PHE A 307 -0.88 -2.76 4.13
N ASP A 308 -1.27 -1.60 4.68
CA ASP A 308 -0.38 -0.49 4.95
C ASP A 308 0.58 -0.82 6.12
N PRO A 309 1.90 -0.88 5.89
CA PRO A 309 2.89 -1.21 6.92
C PRO A 309 3.03 -0.15 8.02
N ALA A 310 2.54 1.07 7.79
CA ALA A 310 2.52 2.13 8.79
C ALA A 310 1.30 2.00 9.71
N VAL A 311 0.12 1.73 9.14
CA VAL A 311 -1.12 1.50 9.90
C VAL A 311 -1.03 0.22 10.74
N SER A 312 -0.59 -0.88 10.15
CA SER A 312 -0.36 -2.14 10.88
C SER A 312 0.68 -1.97 12.01
N ASN A 313 1.75 -1.20 11.79
CA ASN A 313 2.71 -0.88 12.85
C ASN A 313 2.08 -0.10 14.02
N LEU A 314 1.21 0.88 13.73
CA LEU A 314 0.50 1.64 14.75
C LEU A 314 -0.34 0.72 15.65
N TYR A 315 -1.16 -0.16 15.07
CA TYR A 315 -1.94 -1.12 15.86
C TYR A 315 -1.06 -2.14 16.58
N LYS A 316 0.04 -2.59 15.97
CA LYS A 316 0.97 -3.53 16.58
C LYS A 316 1.63 -2.96 17.83
N VAL A 317 2.03 -1.68 17.79
CA VAL A 317 2.57 -0.97 18.96
C VAL A 317 1.50 -0.78 20.02
N LEU A 318 0.28 -0.37 19.66
CA LEU A 318 -0.82 -0.18 20.62
C LEU A 318 -1.25 -1.49 21.31
N SER A 319 -1.16 -2.61 20.60
CA SER A 319 -1.55 -3.93 21.12
C SER A 319 -0.49 -4.55 22.06
N ASP A 320 0.74 -4.00 22.03
CA ASP A 320 1.82 -4.37 22.95
C ASP A 320 1.71 -3.57 24.26
N LYS A 321 1.81 -4.26 25.40
CA LYS A 321 1.65 -3.64 26.72
C LYS A 321 2.67 -2.55 26.99
N ASN A 322 3.95 -2.78 26.70
CA ASN A 322 5.03 -1.87 27.06
C ASN A 322 5.18 -0.76 26.01
N LYS A 323 5.25 -1.13 24.73
CA LYS A 323 5.38 -0.17 23.63
C LYS A 323 4.13 0.71 23.52
N GLY A 324 2.95 0.14 23.73
CA GLY A 324 1.68 0.87 23.70
C GLY A 324 1.58 1.90 24.82
N LYS A 325 2.11 1.59 26.02
CA LYS A 325 2.17 2.55 27.12
C LYS A 325 3.10 3.72 26.79
N GLU A 326 4.29 3.45 26.25
CA GLU A 326 5.22 4.50 25.84
C GLU A 326 4.63 5.37 24.72
N LEU A 327 3.98 4.74 23.72
CA LEU A 327 3.27 5.47 22.68
C LEU A 327 2.16 6.36 23.26
N LEU A 328 1.37 5.84 24.20
CA LEU A 328 0.29 6.58 24.88
C LEU A 328 0.83 7.85 25.56
N GLU A 329 1.94 7.74 26.27
CA GLU A 329 2.62 8.85 26.96
C GLU A 329 3.11 9.93 25.97
N LYS A 330 3.66 9.51 24.81
CA LYS A 330 4.03 10.42 23.71
C LYS A 330 2.80 11.08 23.09
N MET A 331 1.74 10.32 22.81
CA MET A 331 0.52 10.84 22.17
C MET A 331 -0.21 11.90 23.00
N PHE A 332 -0.17 11.81 24.33
CA PHE A 332 -0.75 12.84 25.22
C PHE A 332 -0.06 14.20 25.13
N GLN A 333 1.17 14.24 24.63
CA GLN A 333 1.98 15.45 24.49
C GLN A 333 2.02 15.98 23.05
N LEU A 334 1.32 15.32 22.10
CA LEU A 334 1.36 15.72 20.70
C LEU A 334 0.79 17.13 20.50
N PRO A 335 1.53 18.04 19.85
CA PRO A 335 0.99 19.30 19.38
C PRO A 335 0.16 19.09 18.11
N TYR A 336 -0.77 20.00 17.85
CA TYR A 336 -1.37 20.16 16.52
C TYR A 336 -0.53 21.16 15.73
N ASP A 337 0.38 20.67 14.91
CA ASP A 337 1.48 21.48 14.36
C ASP A 337 1.87 21.07 12.93
N GLU A 338 1.92 22.08 12.05
CA GLU A 338 2.26 21.87 10.64
C GLU A 338 3.73 21.46 10.46
N LYS A 339 4.65 21.90 11.35
CA LYS A 339 6.07 21.53 11.25
C LYS A 339 6.25 20.04 11.57
N LEU A 340 5.68 19.56 12.68
CA LEU A 340 5.68 18.14 13.04
C LEU A 340 5.04 17.29 11.92
N PHE A 341 3.92 17.76 11.35
CA PHE A 341 3.28 17.09 10.22
C PHE A 341 4.20 16.98 8.99
N LYS A 342 4.93 18.05 8.65
CA LYS A 342 5.91 18.05 7.55
C LYS A 342 7.06 17.08 7.81
N THR A 343 7.58 17.04 9.04
CA THR A 343 8.58 16.03 9.45
C THR A 343 8.03 14.62 9.29
N ALA A 344 6.78 14.37 9.72
CA ALA A 344 6.14 13.07 9.53
C ALA A 344 6.01 12.71 8.03
N LEU A 345 5.71 13.68 7.15
CA LEU A 345 5.67 13.48 5.70
C LEU A 345 7.04 13.10 5.12
N GLU A 346 8.12 13.73 5.59
CA GLU A 346 9.50 13.40 5.18
C GLU A 346 9.82 11.95 5.54
N TYR A 347 9.52 11.52 6.77
CA TYR A 347 9.66 10.13 7.16
C TYR A 347 8.76 9.19 6.34
N GLN A 348 7.51 9.56 6.05
CA GLN A 348 6.64 8.74 5.22
C GLN A 348 7.22 8.54 3.81
N ARG A 349 7.82 9.57 3.20
CA ARG A 349 8.48 9.48 1.88
C ARG A 349 9.65 8.50 1.90
N GLU A 350 10.34 8.42 3.02
CA GLU A 350 11.45 7.47 3.25
C GLU A 350 10.97 6.12 3.83
N ASN A 351 9.66 5.83 3.80
CA ASN A 351 9.06 4.62 4.39
C ASN A 351 9.41 4.41 5.86
N PHE A 352 9.54 5.49 6.62
CA PHE A 352 9.89 5.53 8.04
C PHE A 352 11.21 4.82 8.35
N LYS A 353 12.20 4.89 7.44
CA LYS A 353 13.53 4.33 7.68
C LYS A 353 14.26 5.06 8.81
N GLY A 354 15.03 4.29 9.58
CA GLY A 354 15.93 4.83 10.60
C GLY A 354 15.26 5.22 11.92
N ILE A 355 13.96 4.96 12.10
CA ILE A 355 13.25 5.19 13.37
C ILE A 355 12.69 3.87 13.93
N ASN A 356 12.47 3.84 15.23
CA ASN A 356 11.89 2.68 15.91
C ASN A 356 10.37 2.57 15.66
N ASP A 357 9.79 1.42 16.01
CA ASP A 357 8.35 1.15 15.81
C ASP A 357 7.44 2.17 16.50
N ILE A 358 7.83 2.66 17.68
CA ILE A 358 7.01 3.58 18.50
C ILE A 358 6.94 4.95 17.83
N ASP A 359 8.07 5.48 17.39
CA ASP A 359 8.13 6.76 16.69
C ASP A 359 7.46 6.65 15.32
N LYS A 360 7.62 5.52 14.61
CA LYS A 360 6.85 5.24 13.38
C LYS A 360 5.35 5.26 13.64
N ALA A 361 4.88 4.64 14.72
CA ALA A 361 3.46 4.66 15.11
C ALA A 361 2.99 6.09 15.44
N LEU A 362 3.79 6.84 16.21
CA LEU A 362 3.50 8.23 16.57
C LEU A 362 3.35 9.13 15.33
N LEU A 363 4.32 9.07 14.40
CA LEU A 363 4.29 9.87 13.17
C LEU A 363 3.16 9.43 12.23
N THR A 364 2.85 8.13 12.18
CA THR A 364 1.67 7.63 11.43
C THR A 364 0.38 8.23 11.98
N PHE A 365 0.22 8.25 13.31
CA PHE A 365 -0.93 8.86 13.95
C PHE A 365 -1.02 10.36 13.67
N VAL A 366 0.10 11.09 13.74
CA VAL A 366 0.17 12.52 13.35
C VAL A 366 -0.34 12.72 11.93
N LEU A 367 0.15 11.92 10.97
CA LEU A 367 -0.24 12.03 9.57
C LEU A 367 -1.73 11.80 9.35
N VAL A 368 -2.31 10.79 9.99
CA VAL A 368 -3.74 10.50 9.84
C VAL A 368 -4.58 11.59 10.50
N SER A 369 -4.32 11.86 11.78
CA SER A 369 -5.18 12.70 12.62
C SER A 369 -5.09 14.21 12.33
N GLN A 370 -3.99 14.69 11.76
CA GLN A 370 -3.78 16.11 11.46
C GLN A 370 -3.90 16.44 9.97
N SER A 371 -4.18 15.45 9.11
CA SER A 371 -4.33 15.70 7.68
C SER A 371 -5.75 16.11 7.29
N PHE A 372 -5.84 16.92 6.23
CA PHE A 372 -7.12 17.26 5.62
C PHE A 372 -7.78 15.99 5.08
N ASN A 373 -9.04 15.77 5.48
CA ASN A 373 -9.84 14.57 5.18
C ASN A 373 -9.15 13.24 5.56
N ASN A 374 -8.19 13.25 6.50
CA ASN A 374 -7.43 12.06 6.94
C ASN A 374 -6.65 11.36 5.80
N THR A 375 -6.27 12.10 4.76
CA THR A 375 -5.59 11.55 3.57
C THR A 375 -4.08 11.34 3.74
N ARG A 376 -3.50 11.83 4.84
CA ARG A 376 -2.05 11.81 5.13
C ARG A 376 -1.17 12.60 4.15
N LYS A 377 -1.77 13.46 3.33
CA LYS A 377 -1.05 14.20 2.27
C LYS A 377 -0.84 15.67 2.57
N GLN A 378 -1.86 16.31 3.14
CA GLN A 378 -1.86 17.75 3.38
C GLN A 378 -2.30 18.01 4.81
N PHE A 379 -1.62 18.93 5.49
CA PHE A 379 -1.99 19.36 6.83
C PHE A 379 -3.37 20.04 6.80
N SER A 380 -4.21 19.74 7.80
CA SER A 380 -5.53 20.34 7.92
C SER A 380 -5.42 21.73 8.57
N ARG A 381 -5.42 22.76 7.73
CA ARG A 381 -5.46 24.17 8.15
C ARG A 381 -6.89 24.58 8.49
N GLY A 382 -7.32 24.31 9.71
CA GLY A 382 -8.62 24.72 10.27
C GLY A 382 -8.46 25.44 11.62
N THR A 383 -9.56 25.78 12.29
CA THR A 383 -9.59 26.46 13.60
C THR A 383 -9.24 25.55 14.80
N TYR A 384 -8.66 24.37 14.55
CA TYR A 384 -8.29 23.44 15.63
C TYR A 384 -7.00 23.91 16.29
N ASP A 385 -7.07 24.21 17.59
CA ASP A 385 -5.88 24.45 18.41
C ASP A 385 -5.36 23.14 19.03
N THR A 386 -4.12 23.20 19.55
CA THR A 386 -3.47 22.05 20.18
C THR A 386 -4.26 21.54 21.40
N GLU A 387 -4.88 22.45 22.17
CA GLU A 387 -5.65 22.07 23.36
C GLU A 387 -6.88 21.23 23.01
N SER A 388 -7.65 21.65 22.00
CA SER A 388 -8.83 20.94 21.51
C SER A 388 -8.45 19.58 20.91
N TYR A 389 -7.35 19.52 20.16
CA TYR A 389 -6.80 18.28 19.63
C TYR A 389 -6.40 17.31 20.73
N GLN A 390 -5.64 17.76 21.74
CA GLN A 390 -5.21 16.93 22.86
C GLN A 390 -6.40 16.46 23.70
N ARG A 391 -7.39 17.32 23.96
CA ARG A 391 -8.62 16.93 24.66
C ARG A 391 -9.36 15.81 23.93
N LYS A 392 -9.51 15.91 22.61
CA LYS A 392 -10.15 14.88 21.79
C LYS A 392 -9.43 13.53 21.88
N ILE A 393 -8.09 13.55 21.83
CA ILE A 393 -7.27 12.33 21.91
C ILE A 393 -7.35 11.73 23.32
N ARG A 394 -7.16 12.54 24.36
CA ARG A 394 -7.09 12.10 25.76
C ARG A 394 -8.33 11.34 26.21
N ASN A 395 -9.51 11.72 25.71
CA ASN A 395 -10.77 11.10 26.11
C ASN A 395 -10.89 9.61 25.73
N ASN A 396 -10.34 9.19 24.59
CA ASN A 396 -10.49 7.81 24.10
C ASN A 396 -9.21 6.98 24.19
N LEU A 397 -8.03 7.62 24.22
CA LEU A 397 -6.76 6.91 24.06
C LEU A 397 -6.48 5.85 25.16
N PRO A 398 -6.79 6.09 26.46
CA PRO A 398 -6.69 5.03 27.47
C PRO A 398 -7.57 3.81 27.15
N LYS A 399 -8.83 4.05 26.73
CA LYS A 399 -9.78 2.99 26.38
C LYS A 399 -9.31 2.18 25.17
N ILE A 400 -8.72 2.87 24.19
CA ILE A 400 -8.15 2.25 22.97
C ILE A 400 -6.96 1.37 23.33
N TYR A 401 -6.03 1.89 24.12
CA TYR A 401 -4.87 1.13 24.59
C TYR A 401 -5.29 -0.14 25.32
N GLU A 402 -6.24 -0.04 26.26
CA GLU A 402 -6.79 -1.18 26.99
C GLU A 402 -7.52 -2.18 26.06
N ARG A 403 -8.37 -1.67 25.16
CA ARG A 403 -9.17 -2.50 24.25
C ARG A 403 -8.31 -3.26 23.23
N LEU A 404 -7.15 -2.75 22.85
CA LEU A 404 -6.26 -3.40 21.87
C LEU A 404 -5.26 -4.37 22.50
N GLN A 405 -5.13 -4.42 23.83
CA GLN A 405 -4.23 -5.37 24.48
C GLN A 405 -4.56 -6.81 24.06
N GLY A 406 -3.51 -7.54 23.66
CA GLY A 406 -3.61 -8.96 23.26
C GLY A 406 -4.17 -9.20 21.85
N VAL A 407 -4.58 -8.16 21.11
CA VAL A 407 -4.97 -8.30 19.71
C VAL A 407 -3.73 -8.63 18.86
N LYS A 408 -3.83 -9.65 18.00
CA LYS A 408 -2.75 -10.01 17.08
C LYS A 408 -2.83 -9.12 15.84
N VAL A 409 -1.72 -8.48 15.48
CA VAL A 409 -1.68 -7.54 14.35
C VAL A 409 -0.76 -8.06 13.26
N PHE A 410 -1.29 -8.18 12.04
CA PHE A 410 -0.56 -8.58 10.85
C PHE A 410 -0.41 -7.44 9.83
N ASN A 411 0.54 -7.66 8.92
CA ASN A 411 0.74 -6.88 7.70
C ASN A 411 1.01 -7.89 6.57
N LYS A 412 -0.04 -8.55 6.10
CA LYS A 412 -0.03 -9.61 5.09
C LYS A 412 -1.00 -9.26 3.96
N ASP A 413 -0.88 -9.99 2.86
CA ASP A 413 -1.93 -10.06 1.86
C ASP A 413 -3.21 -10.63 2.49
N VAL A 414 -4.35 -9.99 2.23
CA VAL A 414 -5.64 -10.40 2.77
C VAL A 414 -6.05 -11.79 2.29
N LEU A 415 -5.70 -12.16 1.05
CA LEU A 415 -6.04 -13.46 0.48
C LEU A 415 -5.31 -14.59 1.22
N GLU A 416 -4.08 -14.35 1.68
CA GLU A 416 -3.34 -15.31 2.51
C GLU A 416 -4.05 -15.54 3.86
N ILE A 417 -4.53 -14.47 4.50
CA ILE A 417 -5.25 -14.57 5.77
C ILE A 417 -6.56 -15.35 5.59
N ILE A 418 -7.36 -14.99 4.59
CA ILE A 418 -8.65 -15.64 4.34
C ILE A 418 -8.44 -17.13 4.03
N LYS A 419 -7.47 -17.46 3.17
CA LYS A 419 -7.17 -18.84 2.79
C LYS A 419 -6.79 -19.72 3.99
N GLU A 420 -6.09 -19.18 4.98
CA GLU A 420 -5.72 -19.90 6.21
C GLU A 420 -6.94 -20.27 7.10
N VAL A 421 -8.05 -19.53 6.99
CA VAL A 421 -9.19 -19.63 7.93
C VAL A 421 -10.53 -19.95 7.26
N ALA A 422 -10.58 -20.01 5.92
CA ALA A 422 -11.81 -20.12 5.15
C ALA A 422 -12.71 -21.28 5.62
N ASP A 423 -12.12 -22.42 5.98
CA ASP A 423 -12.84 -23.62 6.39
C ASP A 423 -13.18 -23.69 7.90
N ASN A 424 -12.89 -22.64 8.67
CA ASN A 424 -13.09 -22.65 10.12
C ASN A 424 -14.41 -21.97 10.55
N PRO A 425 -15.44 -22.71 10.98
CA PRO A 425 -16.74 -22.15 11.36
C PRO A 425 -16.72 -21.30 12.65
N ASP A 426 -15.68 -21.44 13.49
CA ASP A 426 -15.55 -20.63 14.72
C ASP A 426 -15.13 -19.18 14.46
N VAL A 427 -14.73 -18.87 13.22
CA VAL A 427 -14.21 -17.58 12.79
C VAL A 427 -15.35 -16.68 12.29
N GLN A 428 -15.35 -15.43 12.77
CA GLN A 428 -16.07 -14.31 12.16
C GLN A 428 -15.05 -13.38 11.50
N ILE A 429 -15.25 -13.10 10.20
CA ILE A 429 -14.46 -12.13 9.44
C ILE A 429 -15.33 -10.91 9.14
N TYR A 430 -14.76 -9.72 9.31
CA TYR A 430 -15.31 -8.47 8.78
C TYR A 430 -14.41 -7.96 7.65
N LEU A 431 -14.93 -7.95 6.42
CA LEU A 431 -14.23 -7.47 5.24
C LEU A 431 -14.74 -6.07 4.86
N ASP A 432 -13.84 -5.10 4.88
CA ASP A 432 -14.12 -3.71 4.48
C ASP A 432 -13.05 -3.22 3.50
N PRO A 433 -12.97 -3.81 2.29
CA PRO A 433 -11.94 -3.47 1.33
C PRO A 433 -12.11 -2.03 0.82
N PRO A 434 -11.08 -1.44 0.19
CA PRO A 434 -11.31 -0.32 -0.73
C PRO A 434 -12.39 -0.70 -1.74
N TYR A 435 -13.51 0.03 -1.79
CA TYR A 435 -14.64 -0.34 -2.67
C TYR A 435 -14.30 -0.23 -4.15
N LEU A 436 -15.08 -0.87 -5.01
CA LEU A 436 -14.90 -0.79 -6.47
C LEU A 436 -14.72 0.67 -6.91
N HIS A 437 -13.66 0.93 -7.67
CA HIS A 437 -13.29 2.28 -8.10
C HIS A 437 -14.44 2.96 -8.87
N SER A 438 -15.14 2.21 -9.72
CA SER A 438 -16.29 2.68 -10.52
C SER A 438 -17.45 3.22 -9.69
N LEU A 439 -17.58 2.80 -8.42
CA LEU A 439 -18.66 3.21 -7.51
C LEU A 439 -18.22 4.32 -6.55
N ARG A 440 -16.93 4.67 -6.53
CA ARG A 440 -16.37 5.73 -5.68
C ARG A 440 -16.31 7.07 -6.41
N GLY A 441 -16.26 8.14 -5.61
CA GLY A 441 -16.09 9.48 -6.14
C GLY A 441 -14.69 9.69 -6.74
N GLU A 442 -14.58 10.66 -7.63
CA GLU A 442 -13.34 11.02 -8.30
C GLU A 442 -12.17 11.24 -7.31
N GLY A 443 -10.99 10.66 -7.62
CA GLY A 443 -9.77 10.80 -6.81
C GLY A 443 -9.67 9.87 -5.59
N ALA A 444 -10.66 8.99 -5.38
CA ALA A 444 -10.65 8.00 -4.30
C ALA A 444 -9.52 6.96 -4.45
N ASP A 445 -9.08 6.68 -5.68
CA ASP A 445 -7.95 5.81 -6.06
C ASP A 445 -6.62 6.22 -5.43
N LYS A 446 -6.51 7.47 -4.99
CA LYS A 446 -5.26 8.05 -4.50
C LYS A 446 -5.18 8.06 -2.98
N VAL A 447 -6.20 7.60 -2.25
CA VAL A 447 -6.28 7.82 -0.80
C VAL A 447 -5.63 6.70 0.00
N TYR A 448 -5.85 5.44 -0.40
CA TYR A 448 -5.25 4.28 0.25
C TYR A 448 -3.78 4.12 -0.11
N PHE A 449 -3.02 3.42 0.73
CA PHE A 449 -1.61 3.12 0.50
C PHE A 449 -1.43 2.24 -0.75
N LYS A 450 -2.29 1.25 -0.90
CA LYS A 450 -2.46 0.43 -2.10
C LYS A 450 -3.95 0.40 -2.42
N GLU A 451 -4.28 0.67 -3.68
CA GLU A 451 -5.64 0.54 -4.18
C GLU A 451 -5.96 -0.93 -4.46
N MET A 452 -7.23 -1.31 -4.33
CA MET A 452 -7.71 -2.64 -4.70
C MET A 452 -8.25 -2.57 -6.12
N GLU A 453 -7.59 -3.27 -7.04
CA GLU A 453 -7.99 -3.28 -8.44
C GLU A 453 -9.22 -4.18 -8.65
N TYR A 454 -9.96 -3.98 -9.73
CA TYR A 454 -11.14 -4.79 -10.06
C TYR A 454 -10.86 -6.31 -10.02
N ILE A 455 -9.67 -6.72 -10.49
CA ILE A 455 -9.24 -8.13 -10.44
C ILE A 455 -8.96 -8.64 -9.03
N ASP A 456 -8.47 -7.77 -8.13
CA ASP A 456 -8.26 -8.16 -6.73
C ASP A 456 -9.60 -8.42 -6.03
N HIS A 457 -10.66 -7.69 -6.41
CA HIS A 457 -12.03 -7.98 -5.96
C HIS A 457 -12.51 -9.35 -6.43
N ILE A 458 -12.36 -9.67 -7.72
CA ILE A 458 -12.73 -11.00 -8.25
C ILE A 458 -12.02 -12.11 -7.48
N ARG A 459 -10.70 -12.01 -7.32
CA ARG A 459 -9.90 -13.02 -6.58
C ARG A 459 -10.36 -13.20 -5.14
N MET A 460 -10.72 -12.11 -4.47
CA MET A 460 -11.28 -12.16 -3.12
C MET A 460 -12.66 -12.84 -3.12
N LEU A 461 -13.54 -12.48 -4.06
CA LEU A 461 -14.90 -13.04 -4.16
C LEU A 461 -14.87 -14.55 -4.45
N GLU A 462 -14.04 -14.99 -5.41
CA GLU A 462 -13.82 -16.41 -5.72
C GLU A 462 -13.30 -17.20 -4.51
N LEU A 463 -12.44 -16.59 -3.69
CA LEU A 463 -11.90 -17.23 -2.49
C LEU A 463 -12.95 -17.37 -1.38
N ILE A 464 -13.84 -16.38 -1.21
CA ILE A 464 -14.79 -16.37 -0.09
C ILE A 464 -16.11 -17.07 -0.41
N GLN A 465 -16.49 -17.23 -1.69
CA GLN A 465 -17.83 -17.68 -2.08
C GLN A 465 -18.26 -19.00 -1.40
N ASP A 466 -17.32 -19.93 -1.17
CA ASP A 466 -17.59 -21.24 -0.55
C ASP A 466 -17.10 -21.37 0.91
N ALA A 467 -16.63 -20.27 1.52
CA ALA A 467 -16.05 -20.27 2.86
C ALA A 467 -17.04 -20.75 3.93
N LYS A 468 -16.53 -21.51 4.91
CA LYS A 468 -17.28 -22.03 6.07
C LYS A 468 -17.22 -21.11 7.29
N CYS A 469 -16.18 -20.27 7.39
CA CYS A 469 -16.17 -19.16 8.33
C CYS A 469 -17.30 -18.17 8.02
N ARG A 470 -17.78 -17.46 9.05
CA ARG A 470 -18.80 -16.43 8.89
C ARG A 470 -18.15 -15.16 8.39
N ILE A 471 -18.66 -14.59 7.30
CA ILE A 471 -18.07 -13.40 6.68
C ILE A 471 -19.16 -12.34 6.51
N LEU A 472 -18.88 -11.12 6.98
CA LEU A 472 -19.64 -9.92 6.66
C LEU A 472 -18.76 -9.02 5.79
N LEU A 473 -19.16 -8.78 4.55
CA LEU A 473 -18.45 -7.95 3.58
C LEU A 473 -19.21 -6.65 3.35
N SER A 474 -18.55 -5.50 3.50
CA SER A 474 -19.08 -4.18 3.21
C SER A 474 -18.66 -3.68 1.82
N GLY A 475 -19.54 -2.90 1.18
CA GLY A 475 -19.32 -2.36 -0.15
C GLY A 475 -20.38 -1.36 -0.59
N TYR A 476 -20.20 -0.81 -1.79
CA TYR A 476 -21.28 -0.16 -2.53
C TYR A 476 -21.85 -1.15 -3.54
N HIS A 477 -23.16 -1.10 -3.72
CA HIS A 477 -23.90 -1.92 -4.67
C HIS A 477 -24.13 -1.14 -5.97
N ALA A 478 -23.99 -1.81 -7.11
CA ALA A 478 -24.33 -1.28 -8.42
C ALA A 478 -25.80 -1.56 -8.76
N ASP A 479 -26.53 -0.56 -9.27
CA ASP A 479 -27.95 -0.69 -9.59
C ASP A 479 -28.29 -1.84 -10.56
N LYS A 480 -27.33 -2.25 -11.40
CA LYS A 480 -27.42 -3.37 -12.35
C LYS A 480 -26.11 -4.13 -12.41
N ASP A 481 -26.20 -5.44 -12.62
CA ASP A 481 -25.07 -6.34 -12.83
C ASP A 481 -23.97 -6.18 -11.77
N ASP A 482 -24.38 -6.12 -10.49
CA ASP A 482 -23.46 -5.96 -9.37
C ASP A 482 -22.49 -7.14 -9.29
N LEU A 483 -21.18 -6.82 -9.24
CA LEU A 483 -20.11 -7.80 -9.23
C LEU A 483 -20.21 -8.74 -8.04
N TYR A 484 -20.53 -8.21 -6.85
CA TYR A 484 -20.53 -9.00 -5.63
C TYR A 484 -21.75 -9.91 -5.61
N ASP A 485 -22.92 -9.41 -6.01
CA ASP A 485 -24.11 -10.25 -6.18
C ASP A 485 -23.86 -11.41 -7.16
N THR A 486 -23.19 -11.12 -8.29
CA THR A 486 -22.89 -12.09 -9.34
C THR A 486 -22.07 -13.28 -8.83
N TYR A 487 -21.08 -13.03 -7.96
CA TYR A 487 -20.22 -14.10 -7.42
C TYR A 487 -20.79 -14.78 -6.18
N LEU A 488 -21.58 -14.06 -5.35
CA LEU A 488 -21.90 -14.54 -4.01
C LEU A 488 -23.30 -15.15 -3.89
N LEU A 489 -24.32 -14.59 -4.55
CA LEU A 489 -25.72 -14.99 -4.30
C LEU A 489 -26.02 -16.43 -4.73
N SER A 490 -25.43 -16.90 -5.83
CA SER A 490 -25.55 -18.29 -6.30
C SER A 490 -24.94 -19.30 -5.34
N HIS A 491 -24.04 -18.87 -4.45
CA HIS A 491 -23.41 -19.66 -3.40
C HIS A 491 -24.15 -19.57 -2.05
N GLY A 492 -25.38 -19.06 -2.04
CA GLY A 492 -26.22 -18.99 -0.84
C GLY A 492 -25.94 -17.79 0.07
N TRP A 493 -25.11 -16.84 -0.38
CA TRP A 493 -24.97 -15.56 0.30
C TRP A 493 -26.25 -14.73 0.18
N LYS A 494 -26.37 -13.74 1.06
CA LYS A 494 -27.45 -12.75 1.07
C LYS A 494 -26.83 -11.36 1.06
N SER A 495 -27.53 -10.39 0.48
CA SER A 495 -27.13 -8.98 0.48
C SER A 495 -28.22 -8.09 1.09
N ARG A 496 -27.81 -6.96 1.68
CA ARG A 496 -28.73 -6.00 2.31
C ARG A 496 -28.19 -4.57 2.25
N GLU A 497 -29.05 -3.62 1.89
CA GLU A 497 -28.80 -2.18 2.07
C GLU A 497 -28.86 -1.85 3.57
N LEU A 498 -27.79 -1.25 4.11
CA LEU A 498 -27.74 -0.85 5.53
C LEU A 498 -28.18 0.60 5.74
N VAL A 499 -27.58 1.52 4.99
CA VAL A 499 -27.83 2.96 5.18
C VAL A 499 -27.51 3.75 3.92
N LYS A 500 -28.27 4.82 3.71
CA LYS A 500 -27.97 5.85 2.71
C LYS A 500 -27.14 6.96 3.33
N LEU A 501 -25.89 7.08 2.92
CA LEU A 501 -24.95 8.07 3.44
C LEU A 501 -24.68 9.15 2.38
N VAL A 502 -24.81 10.41 2.77
CA VAL A 502 -24.41 11.54 1.93
C VAL A 502 -22.88 11.58 1.82
N LYS A 503 -22.34 11.61 0.60
CA LYS A 503 -20.89 11.71 0.33
C LYS A 503 -20.37 13.10 0.72
N SER A 504 -20.00 13.26 1.99
CA SER A 504 -19.67 14.57 2.60
C SER A 504 -18.43 15.28 2.04
N SER A 505 -17.56 14.57 1.31
CA SER A 505 -16.33 15.12 0.72
C SER A 505 -16.51 15.78 -0.64
N GLN A 506 -17.74 15.80 -1.20
CA GLN A 506 -18.01 16.39 -2.50
C GLN A 506 -18.27 17.90 -2.40
N ARG A 507 -17.61 18.67 -3.28
CA ARG A 507 -17.84 20.11 -3.48
C ARG A 507 -18.88 20.32 -4.59
N LYS A 508 -20.09 19.78 -4.42
CA LYS A 508 -21.25 19.98 -5.31
C LYS A 508 -22.46 20.44 -4.49
N ALA A 509 -23.38 21.18 -5.12
CA ALA A 509 -24.57 21.76 -4.49
C ALA A 509 -25.54 20.67 -4.01
N GLU A 510 -25.75 19.64 -4.83
CA GLU A 510 -26.35 18.36 -4.44
C GLU A 510 -25.21 17.35 -4.24
N ARG A 511 -25.18 16.71 -3.06
CA ARG A 511 -24.18 15.69 -2.74
C ARG A 511 -24.74 14.33 -3.08
N ASP A 512 -23.93 13.50 -3.73
CA ASP A 512 -24.34 12.14 -4.05
C ASP A 512 -24.62 11.36 -2.77
N ILE A 513 -25.63 10.51 -2.81
CA ILE A 513 -25.93 9.54 -1.76
C ILE A 513 -25.27 8.23 -2.18
N ALA A 514 -24.39 7.69 -1.34
CA ALA A 514 -23.93 6.32 -1.45
C ALA A 514 -24.77 5.45 -0.52
N SER A 515 -25.33 4.38 -1.06
CA SER A 515 -25.92 3.31 -0.26
C SER A 515 -24.81 2.37 0.19
N GLU A 516 -24.67 2.23 1.50
CA GLU A 516 -23.81 1.22 2.11
C GLU A 516 -24.54 -0.12 2.09
N TRP A 517 -23.91 -1.13 1.50
CA TRP A 517 -24.43 -2.49 1.41
C TRP A 517 -23.52 -3.48 2.14
N VAL A 518 -24.13 -4.59 2.56
CA VAL A 518 -23.39 -5.74 3.08
C VAL A 518 -23.81 -7.04 2.40
N TRP A 519 -22.85 -7.95 2.29
CA TRP A 519 -23.01 -9.33 1.84
C TRP A 519 -22.57 -10.27 2.97
N PHE A 520 -23.31 -11.35 3.18
CA PHE A 520 -23.03 -12.28 4.27
C PHE A 520 -23.46 -13.72 3.95
N ASN A 521 -22.74 -14.71 4.49
CA ASN A 521 -22.94 -16.15 4.26
C ASN A 521 -23.58 -16.91 5.43
N TYR A 522 -24.27 -16.19 6.32
CA TYR A 522 -24.92 -16.75 7.51
C TYR A 522 -26.28 -16.09 7.76
N ASP A 523 -27.00 -16.51 8.79
CA ASP A 523 -28.25 -15.85 9.17
C ASP A 523 -27.99 -14.69 10.13
N ILE A 524 -28.40 -13.48 9.73
CA ILE A 524 -28.39 -12.29 10.60
C ILE A 524 -29.72 -12.17 11.35
N PRO A 525 -29.75 -11.53 12.54
CA PRO A 525 -31.00 -11.26 13.25
C PRO A 525 -32.01 -10.49 12.39
N SER A 526 -33.30 -10.86 12.45
CA SER A 526 -34.37 -10.14 11.74
C SER A 526 -34.60 -8.75 12.34
N GLU A 527 -35.04 -7.78 11.53
CA GLU A 527 -35.28 -6.38 11.92
C GLU A 527 -36.13 -6.19 13.20
N ARG A 528 -37.05 -7.11 13.51
CA ARG A 528 -37.89 -7.04 14.73
C ARG A 528 -37.14 -7.21 16.05
N GLY A 529 -35.84 -7.55 16.02
CA GLY A 529 -34.98 -7.67 17.20
C GLY A 529 -33.97 -6.53 17.38
N MET A 530 -34.04 -5.49 16.55
CA MET A 530 -33.12 -4.34 16.57
C MET A 530 -33.80 -3.02 16.99
N GLU A 531 -34.98 -3.10 17.61
CA GLU A 531 -35.66 -1.94 18.24
C GLU A 531 -35.14 -1.64 19.65
#